data_AF-A0A077ZNT3-F1
#
_entry.id   AF-A0A077ZNT3-F1
#
_cell.length_a   1.000
_cell.length_b   1.000
_cell.length_c   1.000
_cell.angle_alpha   90.00
_cell.angle_beta   90.00
_cell.angle_gamma   90.00
#
_symmetry.space_group_name_H-M   'P 1'
#
loop_
_entity.id
_entity.type
_entity.pdbx_description
1 polymer ?
#
loop_
_entity_poly.entity_id
_entity_poly.type
_entity_poly.pdbx_seq_one_letter_code
_entity_poly.pdbx_strand_id
1 'polypeptide(L)'
;MIHTHNLNKIRKVSQYKYTTFNEAALLSLDDLSESLKKLYFDLAVFPLGVRISPEVLTVYWEMSKYEVEDILSEFVKRALLIRRDDGDDAGIVEAYYIHTLLHRVVKMNFEAEQRQKLHQRFLAGYLTRADGQWHNLADHVYIHTFVGYHLFRSGNLVALADVYLNLGFLSKKISLCGPSTVLHDFVVYGQFVRDAHPALFDQMQELLQRYCYHLAINNGR
;
A
#
# COMPACT_ATOMS: atom_id res chain seq x y z
N MET A 1 -37.06 10.94 -30.86
CA MET A 1 -36.93 9.53 -30.42
C MET A 1 -35.47 9.10 -30.55
N ILE A 2 -34.60 9.51 -29.62
CA ILE A 2 -33.19 9.10 -29.63
C ILE A 2 -33.14 7.66 -29.12
N HIS A 3 -32.69 6.74 -29.98
CA HIS A 3 -32.67 5.29 -29.80
C HIS A 3 -32.07 4.85 -28.46
N THR A 4 -32.92 4.47 -27.51
CA THR A 4 -32.53 3.77 -26.27
C THR A 4 -32.06 2.33 -26.51
N HIS A 5 -31.99 1.88 -27.76
CA HIS A 5 -31.96 0.45 -28.10
C HIS A 5 -30.57 -0.21 -28.10
N ASN A 6 -29.49 0.49 -27.70
CA ASN A 6 -28.14 -0.10 -27.72
C ASN A 6 -27.36 -0.05 -26.39
N LEU A 7 -27.83 0.71 -25.39
CA LEU A 7 -27.12 0.80 -24.10
C LEU A 7 -27.22 -0.48 -23.26
N ASN A 8 -28.35 -1.19 -23.33
CA ASN A 8 -28.53 -2.44 -22.58
C ASN A 8 -27.62 -3.56 -23.07
N LYS A 9 -27.27 -3.60 -24.36
CA LYS A 9 -26.29 -4.58 -24.87
C LYS A 9 -24.89 -4.29 -24.34
N ILE A 10 -24.47 -3.02 -24.32
CA ILE A 10 -23.17 -2.61 -23.78
C ILE A 10 -23.04 -3.01 -22.30
N ARG A 11 -24.08 -2.77 -21.49
CA ARG A 11 -24.12 -3.19 -20.07
C ARG A 11 -24.02 -4.70 -19.90
N LYS A 12 -24.73 -5.49 -20.72
CA LYS A 12 -24.68 -6.96 -20.63
C LYS A 12 -23.32 -7.51 -21.04
N VAL A 13 -22.72 -6.98 -22.11
CA VAL A 13 -21.39 -7.40 -22.56
C VAL A 13 -20.32 -7.07 -21.53
N SER A 14 -20.39 -5.88 -20.90
CA SER A 14 -19.44 -5.53 -19.84
C SER A 14 -19.61 -6.45 -18.64
N GLN A 15 -20.83 -6.64 -18.13
CA GLN A 15 -21.09 -7.54 -17.00
C GLN A 15 -20.63 -8.98 -17.28
N TYR A 16 -20.99 -9.56 -18.43
CA TYR A 16 -20.58 -10.91 -18.80
C TYR A 16 -19.05 -11.06 -18.89
N LYS A 17 -18.38 -10.07 -19.48
CA LYS A 17 -16.91 -10.05 -19.57
C LYS A 17 -16.26 -9.98 -18.19
N TYR A 18 -16.83 -9.24 -17.24
CA TYR A 18 -16.32 -9.18 -15.87
C TYR A 18 -16.61 -10.46 -15.07
N THR A 19 -17.80 -11.06 -15.17
CA THR A 19 -18.09 -12.31 -14.45
C THR A 19 -17.20 -13.43 -14.95
N THR A 20 -17.13 -13.63 -16.27
CA THR A 20 -16.26 -14.66 -16.87
C THR A 20 -14.77 -14.43 -16.62
N PHE A 21 -14.30 -13.17 -16.65
CA PHE A 21 -12.91 -12.88 -16.32
C PHE A 21 -12.61 -13.10 -14.84
N ASN A 22 -13.47 -12.61 -13.94
CA ASN A 22 -13.27 -12.78 -12.50
C ASN A 22 -13.30 -14.27 -12.13
N GLU A 23 -14.22 -15.03 -12.72
CA GLU A 23 -14.26 -16.49 -12.60
C GLU A 23 -12.96 -17.13 -13.12
N ALA A 24 -12.50 -16.79 -14.32
CA ALA A 24 -11.24 -17.32 -14.87
C ALA A 24 -10.01 -16.95 -14.02
N ALA A 25 -9.97 -15.73 -13.49
CA ALA A 25 -8.92 -15.27 -12.59
C ALA A 25 -8.94 -16.04 -11.26
N LEU A 26 -10.13 -16.28 -10.69
CA LEU A 26 -10.29 -17.09 -9.47
C LEU A 26 -9.95 -18.56 -9.71
N LEU A 27 -10.35 -19.13 -10.86
CA LEU A 27 -9.99 -20.49 -11.27
C LEU A 27 -8.47 -20.67 -11.36
N SER A 28 -7.74 -19.64 -11.77
CA SER A 28 -6.27 -19.65 -11.80
C SER A 28 -5.64 -19.70 -10.39
N LEU A 29 -6.43 -19.44 -9.34
CA LEU A 29 -6.04 -19.56 -7.93
C LEU A 29 -6.44 -20.89 -7.30
N ASP A 30 -7.29 -21.70 -7.95
CA ASP A 30 -7.80 -22.94 -7.35
C ASP A 30 -6.71 -24.02 -7.20
N ASP A 31 -5.70 -23.99 -8.07
CA ASP A 31 -4.52 -24.87 -8.00
C ASP A 31 -3.53 -24.48 -6.89
N LEU A 32 -3.81 -23.42 -6.12
CA LEU A 32 -3.01 -23.04 -4.94
C LEU A 32 -3.49 -23.82 -3.71
N SER A 33 -2.54 -24.20 -2.86
CA SER A 33 -2.89 -24.63 -1.50
C SER A 33 -3.66 -23.52 -0.78
N GLU A 34 -4.54 -23.88 0.15
CA GLU A 34 -5.31 -22.90 0.92
C GLU A 34 -4.41 -21.90 1.68
N SER A 35 -3.21 -22.31 2.08
CA SER A 35 -2.21 -21.43 2.67
C SER A 35 -1.71 -20.37 1.69
N LEU A 36 -1.30 -20.77 0.47
CA LEU A 36 -0.83 -19.84 -0.57
C LEU A 36 -1.96 -18.95 -1.07
N LYS A 37 -3.17 -19.50 -1.20
CA LYS A 37 -4.37 -18.74 -1.57
C LYS A 37 -4.60 -17.60 -0.58
N LYS A 38 -4.58 -17.90 0.73
CA LYS A 38 -4.70 -16.88 1.79
C LYS A 38 -3.63 -15.78 1.69
N LEU A 39 -2.36 -16.15 1.50
CA LEU A 39 -1.26 -15.19 1.34
C LEU A 39 -1.42 -14.33 0.08
N TYR A 40 -1.91 -14.91 -1.02
CA TYR A 40 -2.20 -14.14 -2.23
C TYR A 40 -3.35 -13.15 -2.01
N PHE A 41 -4.42 -13.57 -1.33
CA PHE A 41 -5.53 -12.69 -0.98
C PHE A 41 -5.13 -11.58 0.00
N ASP A 42 -4.15 -11.83 0.88
CA ASP A 42 -3.59 -10.79 1.76
C ASP A 42 -3.02 -9.60 0.98
N LEU A 43 -2.57 -9.82 -0.27
CA LEU A 43 -2.09 -8.77 -1.16
C LEU A 43 -3.18 -7.73 -1.55
N ALA A 44 -4.46 -7.99 -1.25
CA ALA A 44 -5.55 -7.01 -1.40
C ALA A 44 -5.30 -5.70 -0.64
N VAL A 45 -4.43 -5.71 0.36
CA VAL A 45 -4.13 -4.54 1.19
C VAL A 45 -3.40 -3.43 0.41
N PHE A 46 -2.62 -3.79 -0.61
CA PHE A 46 -1.75 -2.85 -1.34
C PHE A 46 -2.55 -1.93 -2.28
N PRO A 47 -2.15 -0.66 -2.53
CA PRO A 47 -2.71 0.13 -3.62
C PRO A 47 -2.45 -0.52 -5.00
N LEU A 48 -3.26 -0.18 -6.00
CA LEU A 48 -3.07 -0.75 -7.34
C LEU A 48 -1.77 -0.24 -7.97
N GLY A 49 -1.03 -1.12 -8.64
CA GLY A 49 0.16 -0.75 -9.42
C GLY A 49 1.39 -0.37 -8.60
N VAL A 50 1.38 -0.60 -7.29
CA VAL A 50 2.55 -0.32 -6.44
C VAL A 50 3.57 -1.45 -6.54
N ARG A 51 4.83 -1.08 -6.35
CA ARG A 51 5.92 -2.01 -6.10
C ARG A 51 5.78 -2.61 -4.71
N ILE A 52 5.81 -3.92 -4.61
CA ILE A 52 5.85 -4.68 -3.37
C ILE A 52 7.24 -5.28 -3.24
N SER A 53 7.94 -4.96 -2.15
CA SER A 53 9.25 -5.54 -1.87
C SER A 53 9.11 -6.72 -0.89
N PRO A 54 10.00 -7.73 -0.94
CA PRO A 54 9.98 -8.85 -0.01
C PRO A 54 9.99 -8.41 1.46
N GLU A 55 10.73 -7.35 1.80
CA GLU A 55 10.84 -6.86 3.19
C GLU A 55 9.50 -6.34 3.75
N VAL A 56 8.60 -5.87 2.88
CA VAL A 56 7.24 -5.48 3.33
C VAL A 56 6.42 -6.72 3.69
N LEU A 57 6.60 -7.80 2.93
CA LEU A 57 5.88 -9.06 3.14
C LEU A 57 6.45 -9.88 4.29
N THR A 58 7.74 -9.79 4.60
CA THR A 58 8.30 -10.41 5.83
C THR A 58 7.67 -9.83 7.09
N VAL A 59 7.40 -8.52 7.09
CA VAL A 59 6.68 -7.87 8.19
C VAL A 59 5.21 -8.27 8.20
N TYR A 60 4.53 -8.25 7.05
CA TYR A 60 3.09 -8.46 6.99
C TYR A 60 2.67 -9.93 7.21
N TRP A 61 3.43 -10.87 6.67
CA TRP A 61 3.17 -12.31 6.83
C TRP A 61 3.87 -12.91 8.04
N GLU A 62 4.75 -12.15 8.71
CA GLU A 62 5.54 -12.61 9.86
C GLU A 62 6.41 -13.84 9.53
N MET A 63 7.01 -13.81 8.33
CA MET A 63 7.83 -14.89 7.80
C MET A 63 9.26 -14.41 7.56
N SER A 64 10.21 -15.36 7.49
CA SER A 64 11.59 -15.05 7.11
C SER A 64 11.67 -14.60 5.64
N LYS A 65 12.74 -13.88 5.30
CA LYS A 65 12.99 -13.43 3.92
C LYS A 65 13.00 -14.60 2.92
N TYR A 66 13.62 -15.72 3.29
CA TYR A 66 13.68 -16.92 2.45
C TYR A 66 12.30 -17.51 2.17
N GLU A 67 11.46 -17.67 3.20
CA GLU A 67 10.10 -18.18 3.01
C GLU A 67 9.26 -17.25 2.12
N VAL A 68 9.40 -15.93 2.30
CA VAL A 68 8.71 -14.94 1.47
C VAL A 68 9.18 -15.03 0.02
N GLU A 69 10.48 -15.13 -0.23
CA GLU A 69 11.06 -15.27 -1.57
C GLU A 69 10.59 -16.56 -2.27
N ASP A 70 10.50 -17.67 -1.54
CA ASP A 70 9.96 -18.93 -2.05
C ASP A 70 8.48 -18.79 -2.47
N ILE A 71 7.66 -18.13 -1.63
CA ILE A 71 6.25 -17.86 -1.94
C ILE A 71 6.12 -16.95 -3.15
N LEU A 72 6.92 -15.88 -3.22
CA LEU A 72 6.91 -14.94 -4.33
C LEU A 72 7.34 -15.61 -5.64
N SER A 73 8.34 -16.47 -5.60
CA SER A 73 8.79 -17.28 -6.74
C SER A 73 7.67 -18.18 -7.27
N GLU A 74 6.92 -18.83 -6.37
CA GLU A 74 5.77 -19.66 -6.76
C GLU A 74 4.64 -18.83 -7.39
N PHE A 75 4.36 -17.63 -6.87
CA PHE A 75 3.39 -16.71 -7.49
C PHE A 75 3.84 -16.21 -8.86
N VAL A 76 5.13 -15.93 -9.05
CA VAL A 76 5.68 -15.51 -10.35
C VAL A 76 5.61 -16.65 -11.36
N LYS A 77 5.97 -17.87 -10.97
CA LYS A 77 5.88 -19.08 -11.81
C LYS A 77 4.47 -19.33 -12.33
N ARG A 78 3.45 -18.93 -11.56
CA ARG A 78 2.02 -19.03 -11.91
C ARG A 78 1.46 -17.77 -12.58
N ALA A 79 2.31 -16.80 -12.94
CA ALA A 79 1.91 -15.50 -13.50
C ALA A 79 0.92 -14.71 -12.63
N LEU A 80 0.90 -14.96 -11.32
CA LEU A 80 0.09 -14.24 -10.35
C LEU A 80 0.76 -12.94 -9.90
N LEU A 81 2.10 -12.89 -10.00
CA LEU A 81 2.94 -11.72 -9.83
C LEU A 81 3.90 -11.55 -11.01
N ILE A 82 4.31 -10.32 -11.25
CA ILE A 82 5.36 -9.95 -12.19
C ILE A 82 6.59 -9.58 -11.36
N ARG A 83 7.70 -10.31 -11.52
CA ARG A 83 9.00 -9.89 -10.99
C ARG A 83 9.64 -8.90 -11.97
N ARG A 84 10.18 -7.80 -11.45
CA ARG A 84 11.05 -6.87 -12.16
C ARG A 84 12.32 -6.64 -11.36
N ASP A 85 13.42 -6.54 -12.09
CA ASP A 85 14.70 -6.17 -11.52
C ASP A 85 14.79 -4.64 -11.62
N ASP A 86 14.36 -3.93 -10.58
CA ASP A 86 14.41 -2.47 -10.49
C ASP A 86 15.76 -2.06 -9.88
N GLY A 87 16.86 -2.39 -10.56
CA GLY A 87 18.23 -2.03 -10.15
C GLY A 87 18.95 -1.21 -11.22
N ASP A 88 19.63 -0.15 -10.79
CA ASP A 88 20.82 0.34 -11.49
C ASP A 88 22.03 -0.54 -11.09
N ASP A 89 23.20 -0.31 -11.68
CA ASP A 89 24.47 -1.02 -11.42
C ASP A 89 24.86 -1.18 -9.93
N ALA A 90 24.20 -0.48 -9.00
CA ALA A 90 24.44 -0.52 -7.56
C ALA A 90 23.78 -1.70 -6.81
N GLY A 91 22.93 -2.50 -7.46
CA GLY A 91 22.37 -3.71 -6.87
C GLY A 91 20.97 -4.03 -7.39
N ILE A 92 20.72 -5.31 -7.68
CA ILE A 92 19.41 -5.81 -8.08
C ILE A 92 18.49 -5.71 -6.87
N VAL A 93 17.52 -4.80 -6.90
CA VAL A 93 16.47 -4.77 -5.89
C VAL A 93 15.24 -5.44 -6.46
N GLU A 94 14.92 -6.64 -5.96
CA GLU A 94 13.77 -7.39 -6.44
C GLU A 94 12.47 -6.63 -6.17
N ALA A 95 11.66 -6.47 -7.21
CA ALA A 95 10.39 -5.79 -7.16
C ALA A 95 9.29 -6.70 -7.72
N TYR A 96 8.16 -6.77 -7.00
CA TYR A 96 7.02 -7.58 -7.39
C TYR A 96 5.79 -6.69 -7.63
N TYR A 97 5.05 -7.00 -8.68
CA TYR A 97 3.86 -6.27 -9.09
C TYR A 97 2.71 -7.24 -9.31
N ILE A 98 1.51 -6.89 -8.84
CA ILE A 98 0.30 -7.65 -9.13
C ILE A 98 -0.30 -7.12 -10.43
N HIS A 99 -0.67 -8.00 -11.35
CA HIS A 99 -1.43 -7.60 -12.54
C HIS A 99 -2.70 -6.84 -12.12
N THR A 100 -2.93 -5.66 -12.70
CA THR A 100 -4.04 -4.77 -12.32
C THR A 100 -5.40 -5.47 -12.29
N LEU A 101 -5.64 -6.41 -13.22
CA LEU A 101 -6.89 -7.16 -13.26
C LEU A 101 -7.00 -8.17 -12.11
N LEU A 102 -5.96 -8.96 -11.85
CA LEU A 102 -5.92 -9.89 -10.71
C LEU A 102 -6.05 -9.14 -9.38
N HIS A 103 -5.36 -8.02 -9.24
CA HIS A 103 -5.44 -7.21 -8.04
C HIS A 103 -6.87 -6.66 -7.80
N ARG A 104 -7.59 -6.28 -8.86
CA ARG A 104 -9.00 -5.90 -8.74
C ARG A 104 -9.87 -7.06 -8.27
N VAL A 105 -9.69 -8.25 -8.84
CA VAL A 105 -10.43 -9.47 -8.42
C VAL A 105 -10.19 -9.76 -6.94
N VAL A 106 -8.92 -9.78 -6.52
CA VAL A 106 -8.52 -10.03 -5.13
C VAL A 106 -9.13 -8.99 -4.18
N LYS A 107 -9.12 -7.70 -4.54
CA LYS A 107 -9.75 -6.64 -3.73
C LYS A 107 -11.27 -6.71 -3.66
N MET A 108 -11.92 -7.17 -4.73
CA MET A 108 -13.38 -7.31 -4.81
C MET A 108 -13.89 -8.53 -4.04
N ASN A 109 -13.01 -9.49 -3.70
CA ASN A 109 -13.37 -10.68 -2.93
C ASN A 109 -13.65 -10.38 -1.45
N PHE A 110 -13.19 -9.23 -0.95
CA PHE A 110 -13.38 -8.82 0.43
C PHE A 110 -14.51 -7.80 0.57
N GLU A 111 -15.29 -7.93 1.64
CA GLU A 111 -16.19 -6.87 2.09
C GLU A 111 -15.42 -5.71 2.71
N ALA A 112 -16.08 -4.56 2.87
CA ALA A 112 -15.45 -3.34 3.41
C ALA A 112 -14.79 -3.58 4.77
N GLU A 113 -15.49 -4.25 5.69
CA GLU A 113 -14.98 -4.56 7.03
C GLU A 113 -13.78 -5.51 6.99
N GLN A 114 -13.81 -6.51 6.10
CA GLN A 114 -12.69 -7.45 5.96
C GLN A 114 -11.45 -6.74 5.42
N ARG A 115 -11.60 -5.85 4.43
CA ARG A 115 -10.49 -5.02 3.94
C ARG A 115 -9.93 -4.15 5.05
N GLN A 116 -10.79 -3.52 5.86
CA GLN A 116 -10.36 -2.70 6.99
C GLN A 116 -9.49 -3.52 7.97
N LYS A 117 -9.90 -4.74 8.31
CA LYS A 117 -9.12 -5.66 9.16
C LYS A 117 -7.77 -6.05 8.54
N LEU A 118 -7.68 -6.21 7.21
CA LEU A 118 -6.39 -6.44 6.54
C LEU A 118 -5.43 -5.26 6.75
N HIS A 119 -5.91 -4.02 6.59
CA HIS A 119 -5.10 -2.82 6.84
C HIS A 119 -4.68 -2.70 8.31
N GLN A 120 -5.57 -3.02 9.25
CA GLN A 120 -5.26 -3.02 10.68
C GLN A 120 -4.17 -4.04 11.03
N ARG A 121 -4.27 -5.27 10.51
CA ARG A 121 -3.24 -6.30 10.72
C ARG A 121 -1.90 -5.89 10.09
N PHE A 122 -1.93 -5.33 8.87
CA PHE A 122 -0.73 -4.83 8.21
C PHE A 122 -0.01 -3.76 9.05
N LEU A 123 -0.75 -2.78 9.56
CA LEU A 123 -0.21 -1.74 10.43
C LEU A 123 0.30 -2.30 11.76
N ALA A 124 -0.43 -3.24 12.35
CA ALA A 124 -0.04 -3.89 13.61
C ALA A 124 1.33 -4.58 13.47
N GLY A 125 1.55 -5.35 12.40
CA GLY A 125 2.83 -6.03 12.17
C GLY A 125 4.04 -5.08 12.11
N TYR A 126 3.85 -3.89 11.53
CA TYR A 126 4.85 -2.83 11.51
C TYR A 126 5.03 -2.15 12.86
N LEU A 127 3.92 -1.79 13.51
CA LEU A 127 3.94 -1.02 14.75
C LEU A 127 4.46 -1.83 15.94
N THR A 128 4.18 -3.14 15.99
CA THR A 128 4.74 -4.07 16.97
C THR A 128 6.26 -4.15 16.88
N ARG A 129 6.82 -4.17 15.66
CA ARG A 129 8.28 -4.17 15.44
C ARG A 129 8.94 -2.81 15.73
N ALA A 130 8.13 -1.77 15.85
CA ALA A 130 8.56 -0.40 16.12
C ALA A 130 8.26 0.02 17.58
N ASP A 131 7.98 -0.93 18.48
CA ASP A 131 7.65 -0.68 19.89
C ASP A 131 6.51 0.33 20.10
N GLY A 132 5.52 0.34 19.21
CA GLY A 132 4.41 1.30 19.28
C GLY A 132 4.73 2.70 18.75
N GLN A 133 5.95 2.96 18.27
CA GLN A 133 6.42 4.29 17.89
C GLN A 133 6.52 4.47 16.37
N TRP A 134 5.76 5.42 15.82
CA TRP A 134 5.73 5.68 14.37
C TRP A 134 7.09 6.05 13.77
N HIS A 135 7.94 6.75 14.51
CA HIS A 135 9.29 7.12 14.05
C HIS A 135 10.28 5.94 14.06
N ASN A 136 9.94 4.83 14.72
CA ASN A 136 10.74 3.60 14.75
C ASN A 136 10.32 2.58 13.69
N LEU A 137 9.37 2.93 12.82
CA LEU A 137 9.02 2.07 11.68
C LEU A 137 10.27 1.72 10.88
N ALA A 138 10.33 0.46 10.41
CA ALA A 138 11.41 -0.02 9.56
C ALA A 138 11.56 0.89 8.33
N ASP A 139 12.78 1.08 7.87
CA ASP A 139 13.12 2.03 6.80
C ASP A 139 12.77 1.49 5.40
N HIS A 140 11.66 0.76 5.29
CA HIS A 140 11.11 0.28 4.03
C HIS A 140 10.39 1.46 3.35
N VAL A 141 10.86 1.87 2.17
CA VAL A 141 10.28 3.01 1.40
C VAL A 141 8.75 2.88 1.26
N TYR A 142 8.24 1.66 1.11
CA TYR A 142 6.81 1.38 1.00
C TYR A 142 5.99 1.89 2.20
N ILE A 143 6.36 1.52 3.44
CA ILE A 143 5.53 1.88 4.60
C ILE A 143 5.54 3.40 4.79
N HIS A 144 6.68 4.06 4.62
CA HIS A 144 6.77 5.51 4.71
C HIS A 144 5.97 6.21 3.61
N THR A 145 5.92 5.65 2.40
CA THR A 145 5.12 6.19 1.29
C THR A 145 3.62 6.05 1.53
N PHE A 146 3.16 4.89 2.04
CA PHE A 146 1.74 4.53 2.06
C PHE A 146 1.11 4.42 3.45
N VAL A 147 1.80 4.77 4.55
CA VAL A 147 1.23 4.66 5.90
C VAL A 147 -0.10 5.40 6.04
N GLY A 148 -0.23 6.61 5.47
CA GLY A 148 -1.48 7.36 5.47
C GLY A 148 -2.61 6.64 4.72
N TYR A 149 -2.28 5.95 3.63
CA TYR A 149 -3.25 5.12 2.90
C TYR A 149 -3.73 3.97 3.77
N HIS A 150 -2.84 3.25 4.45
CA HIS A 150 -3.25 2.16 5.34
C HIS A 150 -4.02 2.65 6.57
N LEU A 151 -3.63 3.79 7.15
CA LEU A 151 -4.34 4.43 8.27
C LEU A 151 -5.75 4.83 7.87
N PHE A 152 -5.89 5.54 6.75
CA PHE A 152 -7.19 5.93 6.22
C PHE A 152 -8.08 4.72 5.94
N ARG A 153 -7.53 3.69 5.28
CA ARG A 153 -8.28 2.48 4.90
C ARG A 153 -8.56 1.52 6.06
N SER A 154 -7.82 1.62 7.15
CA SER A 154 -8.08 0.91 8.40
C SER A 154 -9.13 1.60 9.28
N GLY A 155 -9.59 2.79 8.90
CA GLY A 155 -10.47 3.64 9.71
C GLY A 155 -9.77 4.27 10.92
N ASN A 156 -8.45 4.12 11.04
CA ASN A 156 -7.66 4.71 12.13
C ASN A 156 -7.28 6.16 11.79
N LEU A 157 -8.29 7.03 11.73
CA LEU A 157 -8.09 8.44 11.36
C LEU A 157 -7.36 9.23 12.46
N VAL A 158 -7.51 8.83 13.72
CA VAL A 158 -6.83 9.48 14.86
C VAL A 158 -5.31 9.36 14.72
N ALA A 159 -4.81 8.18 14.35
CA ALA A 159 -3.38 7.96 14.16
C ALA A 159 -2.77 8.73 12.97
N LEU A 160 -3.57 9.30 12.06
CA LEU A 160 -3.03 10.22 11.04
C LEU A 160 -2.35 11.43 11.71
N ALA A 161 -2.93 11.95 12.79
CA ALA A 161 -2.34 13.06 13.53
C ALA A 161 -1.04 12.64 14.24
N ASP A 162 -1.05 11.47 14.89
CA ASP A 162 0.15 10.93 15.55
C ASP A 162 1.33 10.75 14.58
N VAL A 163 1.05 10.38 13.33
CA VAL A 163 2.07 10.20 12.29
C VAL A 163 2.52 11.55 11.72
N TYR A 164 1.60 12.38 11.25
CA TYR A 164 1.93 13.59 10.49
C TYR A 164 2.28 14.80 11.35
N LEU A 165 2.12 14.73 12.68
CA LEU A 165 2.63 15.72 13.62
C LEU A 165 3.93 15.25 14.31
N ASN A 166 4.45 14.07 13.97
CA ASN A 166 5.70 13.55 14.49
C ASN A 166 6.89 13.92 13.59
N LEU A 167 7.76 14.82 14.06
CA LEU A 167 8.94 15.27 13.32
C LEU A 167 9.94 14.14 13.02
N GLY A 168 10.07 13.15 13.90
CA GLY A 168 10.95 11.99 13.66
C GLY A 168 10.48 11.15 12.48
N PHE A 169 9.17 10.87 12.42
CA PHE A 169 8.56 10.18 11.29
C PHE A 169 8.68 10.99 10.00
N LEU A 170 8.32 12.29 10.04
CA LEU A 170 8.40 13.16 8.86
C LEU A 170 9.83 13.26 8.33
N SER A 171 10.81 13.38 9.22
CA SER A 171 12.24 13.39 8.86
C SER A 171 12.63 12.13 8.08
N LYS A 172 12.29 10.94 8.60
CA LYS A 172 12.53 9.67 7.90
C LYS A 172 11.82 9.60 6.54
N LYS A 173 10.54 9.96 6.49
CA LYS A 173 9.76 9.96 5.25
C LYS A 173 10.37 10.89 4.19
N ILE A 174 10.82 12.08 4.59
CA ILE A 174 11.49 13.02 3.66
C ILE A 174 12.79 12.40 3.13
N SER A 175 13.60 11.78 4.00
CA SER A 175 14.87 11.17 3.59
C SER A 175 14.69 9.98 2.66
N LEU A 176 13.69 9.13 2.92
CA LEU A 176 13.46 7.89 2.16
C LEU A 176 12.64 8.09 0.89
N CYS A 177 11.69 9.02 0.91
CA CYS A 177 10.66 9.16 -0.13
C CYS A 177 10.69 10.53 -0.82
N GLY A 178 11.48 11.48 -0.31
CA GLY A 178 11.54 12.86 -0.80
C GLY A 178 10.42 13.75 -0.25
N PRO A 179 10.64 15.07 -0.21
CA PRO A 179 9.72 16.03 0.41
C PRO A 179 8.35 16.11 -0.27
N SER A 180 8.28 15.82 -1.58
CA SER A 180 7.03 15.83 -2.34
C SER A 180 6.00 14.84 -1.80
N THR A 181 6.44 13.70 -1.26
CA THR A 181 5.54 12.68 -0.70
C THR A 181 4.88 13.15 0.59
N VAL A 182 5.58 13.95 1.41
CA VAL A 182 4.99 14.57 2.60
C VAL A 182 3.97 15.63 2.20
N LEU A 183 4.32 16.50 1.25
CA LEU A 183 3.40 17.54 0.78
C LEU A 183 2.11 16.95 0.19
N HIS A 184 2.23 15.87 -0.60
CA HIS A 184 1.09 15.12 -1.10
C HIS A 184 0.21 14.59 0.04
N ASP A 185 0.81 13.97 1.06
CA ASP A 185 0.06 13.43 2.19
C ASP A 185 -0.64 14.53 3.00
N PHE A 186 -0.05 15.72 3.12
CA PHE A 186 -0.70 16.88 3.74
C PHE A 186 -1.90 17.37 2.92
N VAL A 187 -1.88 17.23 1.59
CA VAL A 187 -3.05 17.52 0.75
C VAL A 187 -4.14 16.45 0.94
N VAL A 188 -3.77 15.17 1.00
CA VAL A 188 -4.74 14.06 1.05
C VAL A 188 -5.33 13.86 2.45
N TYR A 189 -4.50 13.93 3.50
CA TYR A 189 -4.89 13.60 4.87
C TYR A 189 -4.92 14.81 5.80
N GLY A 190 -4.44 15.97 5.35
CA GLY A 190 -4.24 17.14 6.22
C GLY A 190 -5.50 17.64 6.90
N GLN A 191 -6.68 17.48 6.29
CA GLN A 191 -7.94 17.84 6.94
C GLN A 191 -8.18 17.04 8.22
N PHE A 192 -7.96 15.72 8.20
CA PHE A 192 -8.13 14.87 9.39
C PHE A 192 -7.14 15.24 10.51
N VAL A 193 -5.91 15.61 10.13
CA VAL A 193 -4.87 16.04 11.07
C VAL A 193 -5.21 17.42 11.66
N ARG A 194 -5.64 18.35 10.81
CA ARG A 194 -6.05 19.70 11.18
C ARG A 194 -7.25 19.68 12.11
N ASP A 195 -8.25 18.84 11.85
CA ASP A 195 -9.44 18.73 12.69
C ASP A 195 -9.10 18.23 14.11
N ALA A 196 -8.08 17.37 14.24
CA ALA A 196 -7.58 16.91 15.54
C ALA A 196 -6.72 17.98 16.26
N HIS A 197 -5.82 18.66 15.54
CA HIS A 197 -4.90 19.64 16.12
C HIS A 197 -4.67 20.85 15.19
N PRO A 198 -5.59 21.83 15.15
CA PRO A 198 -5.55 22.92 14.16
C PRO A 198 -4.25 23.74 14.20
N ALA A 199 -3.89 24.23 15.39
CA ALA A 199 -2.73 25.10 15.56
C ALA A 199 -1.39 24.40 15.27
N LEU A 200 -1.27 23.13 15.69
CA LEU A 200 -0.05 22.36 15.45
C LEU A 200 0.08 21.96 13.98
N PHE A 201 -1.04 21.64 13.33
CA PHE A 201 -1.06 21.38 11.90
C PHE A 201 -0.63 22.61 11.09
N ASP A 202 -1.13 23.81 11.44
CA ASP A 202 -0.72 25.04 10.77
C ASP A 202 0.78 25.32 10.90
N GLN A 203 1.33 25.16 12.10
CA GLN A 203 2.78 25.28 12.33
C GLN A 203 3.57 24.25 11.52
N MET A 204 3.11 23.00 11.48
CA MET A 204 3.76 21.94 10.73
C MET A 204 3.71 22.20 9.22
N GLN A 205 2.56 22.64 8.71
CA GLN A 205 2.37 22.96 7.30
C GLN A 205 3.27 24.13 6.90
N GLU A 206 3.36 25.18 7.72
CA GLU A 206 4.24 26.32 7.51
C GLU A 206 5.72 25.89 7.50
N LEU A 207 6.14 25.06 8.46
CA LEU A 207 7.49 24.50 8.53
C LEU A 207 7.84 23.73 7.25
N LEU A 208 6.95 22.83 6.80
CA LEU A 208 7.18 22.02 5.61
C LEU A 208 7.20 22.87 4.34
N GLN A 209 6.31 23.86 4.20
CA GLN A 209 6.31 24.74 3.03
C GLN A 209 7.58 25.59 2.93
N ARG A 210 8.14 26.03 4.06
CA ARG A 210 9.36 26.86 4.08
C ARG A 210 10.65 26.07 4.04
N TYR A 211 10.68 24.89 4.66
CA TYR A 211 11.92 24.18 4.95
C TYR A 211 11.97 22.73 4.46
N CYS A 212 10.99 22.20 3.73
CA CYS A 212 11.03 20.79 3.29
C CYS A 212 12.29 20.44 2.49
N TYR A 213 12.79 21.37 1.67
CA TYR A 213 14.04 21.19 0.94
C TYR A 213 15.26 21.13 1.87
N HIS A 214 15.31 21.99 2.90
CA HIS A 214 16.37 21.96 3.90
C HIS A 214 16.33 20.71 4.76
N LEU A 215 15.14 20.22 5.10
CA LEU A 215 14.96 18.94 5.80
C LEU A 215 15.48 17.78 4.95
N ALA A 216 15.22 17.80 3.64
CA ALA A 216 15.72 16.77 2.71
C ALA A 216 17.25 16.76 2.59
N ILE A 217 17.88 17.94 2.54
CA ILE A 217 19.34 18.04 2.43
C ILE A 217 20.05 17.72 3.75
N ASN A 218 19.55 18.25 4.86
CA ASN A 218 20.25 18.16 6.14
C ASN A 218 20.16 16.77 6.77
N ASN A 219 19.18 15.95 6.39
CA ASN A 219 19.08 14.58 6.90
C ASN A 219 20.12 13.60 6.30
N GLY A 220 20.90 14.03 5.31
CA GLY A 220 22.01 13.24 4.75
C GLY A 220 23.38 13.52 5.38
N ARG A 221 23.44 14.28 6.48
CA ARG A 221 24.66 14.62 7.23
C ARG A 221 24.51 14.23 8.70
#